data_AF-A0A9P0Q0Y6-F1
#
_entry.id   AF-A0A9P0Q0Y6-F1
#
_cell.length_a   1.000
_cell.length_b   1.000
_cell.length_c   1.000
_cell.angle_alpha   90.00
_cell.angle_beta   90.00
_cell.angle_gamma   90.00
#
_symmetry.space_group_name_H-M   'P 1'
#
loop_
_entity.id
_entity.type
_entity.pdbx_description
1 polymer ?
#
loop_
_entity_poly.entity_id
_entity_poly.type
_entity_poly.pdbx_seq_one_letter_code
_entity_poly.pdbx_strand_id
1 'polypeptide(L)'
;MAATRKLQGEIDRCLKKVTEGVETFEDIWQKVHNATNSNQKEKYEADLKKEIKKLQRLRDQIKSWIASAEIKDKSILMDNRKLIETQMERFKVVERETKTKAYSKEGLGAAQKLDPAQKERDEIQHWLVCSIDQLNIQTDAFESEIELLLSNKKKKLDKDKQDRLDELKSRLERHRFHIRKLETLLRMLDNMSVEVQQVNICFYKYTGCKRYGSHY
;
A
#
# COMPACT_ATOMS: atom_id res chain seq x y z
N MET A 1 37.03 35.73 14.91
CA MET A 1 35.72 36.12 15.48
C MET A 1 34.65 36.41 14.41
N ALA A 2 34.94 37.17 13.33
CA ALA A 2 33.93 37.48 12.30
C ALA A 2 33.44 36.25 11.49
N ALA A 3 34.32 35.30 11.16
CA ALA A 3 33.97 34.08 10.42
C ALA A 3 32.99 33.17 11.20
N THR A 4 33.25 32.97 12.50
CA THR A 4 32.36 32.20 13.40
C THR A 4 30.98 32.85 13.53
N ARG A 5 30.92 34.19 13.59
CA ARG A 5 29.66 34.93 13.68
C ARG A 5 28.85 34.85 12.38
N LYS A 6 29.53 34.84 11.23
CA LYS A 6 28.92 34.65 9.91
C LYS A 6 28.34 33.24 9.76
N LEU A 7 29.09 32.21 10.17
CA LEU A 7 28.64 30.82 10.16
C LEU A 7 27.40 30.62 11.06
N GLN A 8 27.40 31.21 12.26
CA GLN A 8 26.24 31.15 13.15
C GLN A 8 24.99 31.77 12.51
N GLY A 9 25.11 32.93 11.85
CA GLY A 9 23.98 33.53 11.13
C GLY A 9 23.50 32.74 9.91
N GLU A 10 24.35 31.90 9.31
CA GLU A 10 23.94 30.95 8.27
C GLU A 10 23.19 29.75 8.86
N ILE A 11 23.64 29.26 10.01
CA ILE A 11 22.98 28.20 10.78
C ILE A 11 21.58 28.65 11.20
N ASP A 12 21.45 29.82 11.84
CA ASP A 12 20.16 30.32 12.35
C ASP A 12 19.14 30.51 11.20
N ARG A 13 19.60 31.00 10.04
CA ARG A 13 18.75 31.12 8.84
C ARG A 13 18.32 29.77 8.28
N CYS A 14 19.20 28.76 8.33
CA CYS A 14 18.86 27.41 7.91
C CYS A 14 17.84 26.78 8.85
N LEU A 15 18.03 26.89 10.16
CA LEU A 15 17.10 26.37 11.17
C LEU A 15 15.71 27.01 11.06
N LYS A 16 15.65 28.32 10.77
CA LYS A 16 14.37 28.99 10.48
C LYS A 16 13.67 28.40 9.26
N LYS A 17 14.41 28.16 8.17
CA LYS A 17 13.86 27.49 6.96
C LYS A 17 13.42 26.05 7.21
N VAL A 18 14.10 25.33 8.11
CA VAL A 18 13.66 23.98 8.51
C VAL A 18 12.32 24.07 9.21
N THR A 19 12.16 25.01 10.15
CA THR A 19 10.89 25.20 10.88
C THR A 19 9.75 25.55 9.93
N GLU A 20 9.94 26.57 9.07
CA GLU A 20 8.95 26.99 8.07
C GLU A 20 8.60 25.85 7.08
N GLY A 21 9.61 25.07 6.66
CA GLY A 21 9.41 23.94 5.76
C GLY A 21 8.65 22.78 6.41
N VAL A 22 8.86 22.52 7.71
CA VAL A 22 8.13 21.50 8.47
C VAL A 22 6.66 21.93 8.68
N GLU A 23 6.40 23.20 9.01
CA GLU A 23 5.04 23.72 9.12
C GLU A 23 4.29 23.65 7.78
N THR A 24 4.96 24.05 6.69
CA THR A 24 4.40 23.96 5.33
C THR A 24 4.13 22.50 4.95
N PHE A 25 5.03 21.58 5.30
CA PHE A 25 4.84 20.16 5.05
C PHE A 25 3.61 19.62 5.77
N GLU A 26 3.41 19.98 7.05
CA GLU A 26 2.25 19.53 7.83
C GLU A 26 0.93 20.12 7.29
N ASP A 27 0.90 21.40 6.89
CA ASP A 27 -0.27 22.02 6.27
C ASP A 27 -0.66 21.35 4.95
N ILE A 28 0.32 21.07 4.08
CA ILE A 28 0.08 20.33 2.83
C ILE A 28 -0.36 18.89 3.13
N TRP A 29 0.24 18.24 4.14
CA TRP A 29 -0.12 16.89 4.54
C TRP A 29 -1.59 16.79 4.96
N GLN A 30 -2.06 17.73 5.79
CA GLN A 30 -3.47 17.81 6.16
C GLN A 30 -4.38 18.04 4.94
N LYS A 31 -3.95 18.88 3.99
CA LYS A 31 -4.67 19.10 2.73
C LYS A 31 -4.75 17.83 1.87
N VAL A 32 -3.69 17.01 1.80
CA VAL A 32 -3.70 15.71 1.09
C VAL A 32 -4.72 14.75 1.71
N HIS A 33 -4.83 14.72 3.04
CA HIS A 33 -5.76 13.84 3.75
C HIS A 33 -7.21 14.31 3.69
N ASN A 34 -7.45 15.62 3.72
CA ASN A 34 -8.79 16.20 3.67
C ASN A 34 -9.33 16.37 2.24
N ALA A 35 -8.46 16.35 1.22
CA ALA A 35 -8.88 16.48 -0.17
C ALA A 35 -9.71 15.27 -0.62
N THR A 36 -10.96 15.52 -0.98
CA THR A 36 -11.88 14.52 -1.56
C THR A 36 -11.76 14.44 -3.09
N ASN A 37 -11.22 15.47 -3.74
CA ASN A 37 -11.03 15.56 -5.19
C ASN A 37 -9.66 14.98 -5.62
N SER A 38 -9.65 14.07 -6.61
CA SER A 38 -8.43 13.42 -7.10
C SER A 38 -7.37 14.39 -7.63
N ASN A 39 -7.76 15.37 -8.45
CA ASN A 39 -6.82 16.31 -9.06
C ASN A 39 -6.15 17.21 -8.02
N GLN A 40 -6.90 17.59 -6.98
CA GLN A 40 -6.35 18.36 -5.86
C GLN A 40 -5.40 17.50 -5.02
N LYS A 41 -5.76 16.25 -4.79
CA LYS A 41 -4.93 15.30 -4.04
C LYS A 41 -3.58 15.07 -4.73
N GLU A 42 -3.57 14.79 -6.03
CA GLU A 42 -2.33 14.63 -6.82
C GLU A 42 -1.46 15.90 -6.80
N LYS A 43 -2.11 17.08 -6.90
CA LYS A 43 -1.41 18.37 -6.79
C LYS A 43 -0.74 18.53 -5.43
N TYR A 44 -1.47 18.26 -4.34
CA TYR A 44 -0.91 18.36 -2.99
C TYR A 44 0.16 17.31 -2.73
N GLU A 45 0.05 16.10 -3.27
CA GLU A 45 1.09 15.06 -3.19
C GLU A 45 2.37 15.48 -3.92
N ALA A 46 2.23 16.10 -5.11
CA ALA A 46 3.36 16.66 -5.84
C ALA A 46 4.03 17.81 -5.08
N ASP A 47 3.25 18.67 -4.44
CA ASP A 47 3.77 19.78 -3.62
C ASP A 47 4.42 19.28 -2.32
N LEU A 48 3.85 18.26 -1.68
CA LEU A 48 4.44 17.56 -0.52
C LEU A 48 5.79 16.94 -0.89
N LYS A 49 5.90 16.34 -2.08
CA LYS A 49 7.15 15.79 -2.63
C LYS A 49 8.20 16.86 -2.92
N LYS A 50 7.80 18.06 -3.34
CA LYS A 50 8.73 19.19 -3.51
C LYS A 50 9.24 19.67 -2.16
N GLU A 51 8.36 19.79 -1.16
CA GLU A 51 8.71 20.31 0.16
C GLU A 51 9.65 19.35 0.90
N ILE A 52 9.38 18.03 0.84
CA ILE A 52 10.27 17.04 1.46
C ILE A 52 11.67 17.04 0.83
N LYS A 53 11.78 17.29 -0.49
CA LYS A 53 13.08 17.42 -1.16
C LYS A 53 13.85 18.66 -0.69
N LYS A 54 13.17 19.76 -0.34
CA LYS A 54 13.82 20.95 0.25
C LYS A 54 14.34 20.65 1.65
N LEU A 55 13.53 20.00 2.48
CA LEU A 55 13.93 19.57 3.83
C LEU A 55 15.13 18.61 3.78
N GLN A 56 15.17 17.68 2.83
CA GLN A 56 16.32 16.80 2.60
C GLN A 56 17.63 17.58 2.34
N ARG A 57 17.59 18.61 1.49
CA ARG A 57 18.76 19.45 1.22
C ARG A 57 19.25 20.20 2.47
N LEU A 58 18.31 20.74 3.26
CA LEU A 58 18.63 21.39 4.53
C LEU A 58 19.23 20.39 5.53
N ARG A 59 18.72 19.16 5.57
CA ARG A 59 19.25 18.08 6.42
C ARG A 59 20.68 17.70 6.04
N ASP A 60 21.00 17.64 4.75
CA ASP A 60 22.36 17.33 4.30
C ASP A 60 23.33 18.49 4.54
N GLN A 61 22.85 19.74 4.45
CA GLN A 61 23.61 20.93 4.89
C GLN A 61 23.86 20.92 6.40
N ILE A 62 22.86 20.56 7.21
CA ILE A 62 23.03 20.38 8.66
C ILE A 62 24.02 19.25 8.96
N LYS A 63 23.98 18.15 8.19
CA LYS A 63 24.92 17.04 8.34
C LYS A 63 26.38 17.47 8.10
N SER A 64 26.65 18.33 7.11
CA SER A 64 28.01 18.84 6.86
C SER A 64 28.48 19.76 8.00
N TRP A 65 27.58 20.56 8.57
CA TRP A 65 27.87 21.38 9.75
C TRP A 65 28.13 20.54 11.02
N ILE A 66 27.37 19.46 11.24
CA ILE A 66 27.64 18.53 12.34
C ILE A 66 29.02 17.86 12.19
N ALA A 67 29.48 17.60 10.97
CA ALA A 67 30.82 17.05 10.71
C ALA A 67 31.94 18.09 10.90
N SER A 68 31.63 19.40 10.89
CA SER A 68 32.62 20.46 11.10
C SER A 68 33.10 20.52 12.56
N ALA A 69 34.39 20.78 12.75
CA ALA A 69 35.00 20.99 14.06
C ALA A 69 34.82 22.43 14.58
N GLU A 70 34.35 23.36 13.73
CA GLU A 70 34.18 24.78 14.09
C GLU A 70 32.95 25.03 14.99
N ILE A 71 32.03 24.07 15.07
CA ILE A 71 30.79 24.17 15.84
C ILE A 71 30.96 23.44 17.17
N LYS A 72 30.89 24.19 18.27
CA LYS A 72 31.04 23.67 19.63
C LYS A 72 29.78 22.96 20.14
N ASP A 73 28.61 23.58 19.98
CA ASP A 73 27.33 22.99 20.36
C ASP A 73 26.56 22.52 19.12
N LYS A 74 26.36 21.21 19.02
CA LYS A 74 25.71 20.53 17.89
C LYS A 74 24.30 20.06 18.23
N SER A 75 23.83 20.29 19.46
CA SER A 75 22.58 19.72 19.99
C SER A 75 21.38 20.15 19.14
N ILE A 76 21.25 21.46 18.89
CA ILE A 76 20.17 22.04 18.08
C ILE A 76 20.20 21.54 16.63
N LEU A 77 21.40 21.38 16.05
CA LEU A 77 21.58 20.84 14.70
C LEU A 77 21.15 19.37 14.63
N MET A 78 21.48 18.57 15.64
CA MET A 78 21.08 17.17 15.72
C MET A 78 19.57 17.02 15.88
N ASP A 79 18.92 17.87 16.69
CA ASP A 79 17.46 17.82 16.89
C ASP A 79 16.70 18.20 15.62
N ASN A 80 17.13 19.25 14.92
CA ASN A 80 16.54 19.64 13.64
C ASN A 80 16.77 18.58 12.55
N ARG A 81 17.93 17.93 12.53
CA ARG A 81 18.18 16.79 11.63
C ARG A 81 17.22 15.64 11.91
N LYS A 82 17.01 15.27 13.17
CA LYS A 82 16.03 14.24 13.55
C LYS A 82 14.61 14.63 13.16
N LEU A 83 14.22 15.88 13.40
CA LEU A 83 12.91 16.40 13.01
C LEU A 83 12.64 16.21 11.52
N ILE A 84 13.60 16.55 10.66
CA ILE A 84 13.50 16.34 9.22
C ILE A 84 13.41 14.85 8.87
N GLU A 85 14.21 14.01 9.51
CA GLU A 85 14.19 12.55 9.28
C GLU A 85 12.82 11.94 9.65
N THR A 86 12.19 12.40 10.73
CA THR A 86 10.82 12.00 11.09
C THR A 86 9.80 12.40 10.02
N GLN A 87 9.89 13.63 9.49
CA GLN A 87 8.99 14.05 8.40
C GLN A 87 9.23 13.28 7.11
N MET A 88 10.49 12.90 6.82
CA MET A 88 10.82 12.04 5.69
C MET A 88 10.18 10.66 5.80
N GLU A 89 10.18 10.06 7.00
CA GLU A 89 9.57 8.76 7.20
C GLU A 89 8.04 8.83 7.09
N ARG A 90 7.42 9.88 7.66
CA ARG A 90 6.00 10.19 7.44
C ARG A 90 5.66 10.32 5.96
N PHE A 91 6.47 11.05 5.19
CA PHE A 91 6.28 11.16 3.75
C PHE A 91 6.37 9.81 3.03
N LYS A 92 7.28 8.91 3.41
CA LYS A 92 7.39 7.58 2.77
C LYS A 92 6.15 6.73 2.98
N VAL A 93 5.53 6.78 4.17
CA VAL A 93 4.29 6.05 4.45
C VAL A 93 3.17 6.56 3.54
N VAL A 94 3.00 7.88 3.45
CA VAL A 94 2.04 8.51 2.54
C VAL A 94 2.34 8.17 1.09
N GLU A 95 3.59 8.27 0.65
CA GLU A 95 3.98 7.96 -0.72
C GLU A 95 3.73 6.49 -1.07
N ARG A 96 3.95 5.57 -0.13
CA ARG A 96 3.64 4.14 -0.30
C ARG A 96 2.14 3.93 -0.39
N GLU A 97 1.37 4.49 0.54
CA GLU A 97 -0.09 4.37 0.51
C GLU A 97 -0.69 4.98 -0.75
N THR A 98 -0.23 6.16 -1.15
CA THR A 98 -0.65 6.83 -2.37
C THR A 98 -0.23 6.04 -3.60
N LYS A 99 1.00 5.49 -3.68
CA LYS A 99 1.42 4.71 -4.85
C LYS A 99 0.68 3.39 -4.94
N THR A 100 0.52 2.66 -3.84
CA THR A 100 -0.30 1.44 -3.81
C THR A 100 -1.75 1.76 -4.15
N LYS A 101 -2.29 2.89 -3.65
CA LYS A 101 -3.62 3.40 -4.04
C LYS A 101 -3.65 4.01 -5.45
N ALA A 102 -2.55 4.46 -6.05
CA ALA A 102 -2.49 5.02 -7.42
C ALA A 102 -2.45 3.89 -8.45
N TYR A 103 -1.77 2.78 -8.14
CA TYR A 103 -2.01 1.50 -8.83
C TYR A 103 -3.45 1.00 -8.64
N SER A 104 -4.16 1.45 -7.60
CA SER A 104 -5.61 1.22 -7.39
C SER A 104 -6.54 2.39 -7.79
N LYS A 105 -6.04 3.51 -8.35
CA LYS A 105 -6.84 4.76 -8.54
C LYS A 105 -6.47 5.60 -9.77
N GLU A 106 -5.39 5.30 -10.51
CA GLU A 106 -5.25 5.72 -11.91
C GLU A 106 -6.35 5.13 -12.81
N GLY A 107 -7.19 4.22 -12.29
CA GLY A 107 -8.35 3.66 -12.98
C GLY A 107 -9.65 4.47 -12.91
N LEU A 108 -9.72 5.60 -12.19
CA LEU A 108 -11.00 6.33 -12.02
C LEU A 108 -11.05 7.74 -12.64
N GLY A 109 -9.90 8.34 -12.99
CA GLY A 109 -9.83 9.69 -13.55
C GLY A 109 -9.79 9.78 -15.08
N ALA A 110 -9.37 8.71 -15.77
CA ALA A 110 -9.22 8.66 -17.22
C ALA A 110 -10.37 7.91 -17.92
N ALA A 111 -11.58 7.98 -17.37
CA ALA A 111 -12.79 7.33 -17.90
C ALA A 111 -13.26 7.84 -19.27
N GLN A 112 -12.44 8.57 -20.03
CA GLN A 112 -12.80 9.02 -21.38
C GLN A 112 -11.96 8.45 -22.52
N LYS A 113 -10.92 7.61 -22.28
CA LYS A 113 -10.22 6.90 -23.40
C LYS A 113 -9.62 5.54 -23.03
N LEU A 114 -10.29 4.72 -22.20
CA LEU A 114 -9.92 3.30 -22.07
C LEU A 114 -10.69 2.49 -23.11
N ASP A 115 -9.93 1.81 -23.97
CA ASP A 115 -10.41 0.75 -24.86
C ASP A 115 -11.28 -0.24 -24.06
N PRO A 116 -12.54 -0.53 -24.48
CA PRO A 116 -13.45 -1.43 -23.77
C PRO A 116 -12.81 -2.77 -23.36
N ALA A 117 -11.84 -3.26 -24.14
CA ALA A 117 -11.12 -4.50 -23.85
C ALA A 117 -10.18 -4.40 -22.62
N GLN A 118 -9.61 -3.22 -22.32
CA GLN A 118 -8.77 -3.02 -21.15
C GLN A 118 -9.60 -2.90 -19.87
N LYS A 119 -10.77 -2.25 -19.94
CA LYS A 119 -11.70 -2.16 -18.82
C LYS A 119 -12.15 -3.54 -18.33
N GLU A 120 -12.48 -4.43 -19.26
CA GLU A 120 -12.89 -5.79 -18.92
C GLU A 120 -11.74 -6.60 -18.29
N ARG A 121 -10.48 -6.38 -18.74
CA ARG A 121 -9.29 -6.98 -18.13
C ARG A 121 -9.13 -6.55 -16.67
N ASP A 122 -9.19 -5.26 -16.42
CA ASP A 122 -8.96 -4.70 -15.09
C ASP A 122 -10.06 -5.13 -14.10
N GLU A 123 -11.33 -5.18 -14.55
CA GLU A 123 -12.44 -5.69 -13.75
C GLU A 123 -12.30 -7.18 -13.41
N ILE A 124 -11.80 -7.98 -14.35
CA ILE A 124 -11.54 -9.40 -14.12
C ILE A 124 -10.35 -9.60 -13.18
N GLN A 125 -9.27 -8.85 -13.37
CA GLN A 125 -8.10 -8.88 -12.51
C GLN A 125 -8.45 -8.50 -11.07
N HIS A 126 -9.20 -7.41 -10.89
CA HIS A 126 -9.67 -6.98 -9.59
C HIS A 126 -10.53 -8.06 -8.91
N TRP A 127 -11.48 -8.65 -9.66
CA TRP A 127 -12.32 -9.71 -9.12
C TRP A 127 -11.52 -10.97 -8.75
N LEU A 128 -10.51 -11.35 -9.55
CA LEU A 128 -9.64 -12.48 -9.25
C LEU A 128 -8.88 -12.25 -7.93
N VAL A 129 -8.29 -11.06 -7.75
CA VAL A 129 -7.57 -10.70 -6.51
C VAL A 129 -8.52 -10.72 -5.30
N CYS A 130 -9.68 -10.06 -5.39
CA CYS A 130 -10.65 -10.07 -4.29
C CYS A 130 -11.16 -11.49 -3.96
N SER A 131 -11.32 -12.35 -4.97
CA SER A 131 -11.75 -13.73 -4.76
C SER A 131 -10.66 -14.57 -4.09
N ILE A 132 -9.38 -14.36 -4.44
CA ILE A 132 -8.24 -15.01 -3.78
C ILE A 132 -8.17 -14.56 -2.31
N ASP A 133 -8.29 -13.26 -2.04
CA ASP A 133 -8.25 -12.71 -0.69
C ASP A 133 -9.37 -13.29 0.19
N GLN A 134 -10.59 -13.37 -0.34
CA GLN A 134 -11.71 -13.98 0.38
C GLN A 134 -11.48 -15.46 0.69
N LEU A 135 -10.93 -16.23 -0.27
CA LEU A 135 -10.61 -17.64 -0.06
C LEU A 135 -9.47 -17.82 0.96
N ASN A 136 -8.48 -16.92 0.98
CA ASN A 136 -7.41 -16.93 1.98
C ASN A 136 -7.96 -16.67 3.39
N ILE A 137 -8.80 -15.64 3.58
CA ILE A 137 -9.46 -15.37 4.87
C ILE A 137 -10.26 -16.58 5.35
N GLN A 138 -11.00 -17.24 4.45
CA GLN A 138 -11.75 -18.45 4.79
C GLN A 138 -10.83 -19.63 5.13
N THR A 139 -9.68 -19.74 4.45
CA THR A 139 -8.65 -20.76 4.74
C THR A 139 -8.08 -20.56 6.14
N ASP A 140 -7.68 -19.34 6.50
CA ASP A 140 -7.16 -19.00 7.83
C ASP A 140 -8.19 -19.29 8.94
N ALA A 141 -9.46 -18.98 8.69
CA ALA A 141 -10.55 -19.27 9.62
C ALA A 141 -10.74 -20.78 9.82
N PHE A 142 -10.71 -21.57 8.75
CA PHE A 142 -10.81 -23.04 8.85
C PHE A 142 -9.58 -23.66 9.49
N GLU A 143 -8.38 -23.16 9.22
CA GLU A 143 -7.13 -23.59 9.88
C GLU A 143 -7.20 -23.35 11.39
N SER A 144 -7.65 -22.16 11.80
CA SER A 144 -7.88 -21.84 13.21
C SER A 144 -8.94 -22.75 13.87
N GLU A 145 -10.06 -23.02 13.18
CA GLU A 145 -11.09 -23.94 13.69
C GLU A 145 -10.56 -25.38 13.84
N ILE A 146 -9.74 -25.86 12.90
CA ILE A 146 -9.08 -27.17 12.97
C ILE A 146 -8.11 -27.24 14.16
N GLU A 147 -7.29 -26.21 14.37
CA GLU A 147 -6.37 -26.14 15.51
C GLU A 147 -7.10 -26.17 16.85
N LEU A 148 -8.22 -25.44 16.96
CA LEU A 148 -9.08 -25.43 18.14
C LEU A 148 -9.66 -26.83 18.41
N LEU A 149 -10.14 -27.53 17.38
CA LEU A 149 -10.68 -28.88 17.51
C LEU A 149 -9.60 -29.91 17.94
N LEU A 150 -8.35 -29.71 17.51
CA LEU A 150 -7.22 -30.59 17.82
C LEU A 150 -6.51 -30.25 19.15
N SER A 151 -6.67 -29.04 19.68
CA SER A 151 -6.00 -28.61 20.93
C SER A 151 -6.48 -29.37 22.18
N ASN A 152 -7.68 -29.98 22.13
CA ASN A 152 -8.23 -30.83 23.19
C ASN A 152 -7.66 -32.26 23.16
N LYS A 153 -6.33 -32.40 23.29
CA LYS A 153 -5.58 -33.66 23.17
C LYS A 153 -5.84 -34.71 24.27
N LYS A 154 -6.71 -34.45 25.25
CA LYS A 154 -6.92 -35.32 26.42
C LYS A 154 -8.11 -36.29 26.31
N LYS A 155 -8.92 -36.24 25.26
CA LYS A 155 -10.03 -37.18 25.02
C LYS A 155 -10.04 -37.62 23.55
N LYS A 156 -10.39 -38.88 23.28
CA LYS A 156 -10.71 -39.36 21.92
C LYS A 156 -11.74 -38.38 21.32
N LEU A 157 -11.49 -37.88 20.11
CA LEU A 157 -12.46 -37.00 19.44
C LEU A 157 -13.78 -37.76 19.31
N ASP A 158 -14.87 -37.08 19.67
CA ASP A 158 -16.21 -37.59 19.47
C ASP A 158 -16.49 -37.70 17.96
N LYS A 159 -17.38 -38.61 17.56
CA LYS A 159 -17.69 -38.88 16.16
C LYS A 159 -18.09 -37.61 15.40
N ASP A 160 -18.94 -36.78 16.02
CA ASP A 160 -19.39 -35.51 15.43
C ASP A 160 -18.23 -34.50 15.22
N LYS A 161 -17.25 -34.50 16.12
CA LYS A 161 -16.07 -33.61 15.99
C LYS A 161 -15.09 -34.12 14.95
N GLN A 162 -14.99 -35.45 14.80
CA GLN A 162 -14.20 -36.07 13.75
C GLN A 162 -14.81 -35.79 12.37
N ASP A 163 -16.13 -35.96 12.22
CA ASP A 163 -16.85 -35.66 10.98
C ASP A 163 -16.72 -34.17 10.59
N ARG A 164 -16.79 -33.26 11.57
CA ARG A 164 -16.56 -31.83 11.36
C ARG A 164 -15.14 -31.51 10.92
N LEU A 165 -14.14 -32.17 11.52
CA LEU A 165 -12.74 -31.99 11.17
C LEU A 165 -12.44 -32.49 9.75
N ASP A 166 -13.03 -33.60 9.34
CA ASP A 166 -12.87 -34.14 7.99
C ASP A 166 -13.58 -33.26 6.94
N GLU A 167 -14.75 -32.68 7.29
CA GLU A 167 -15.42 -31.68 6.46
C GLU A 167 -14.56 -30.42 6.25
N LEU A 168 -14.02 -29.85 7.33
CA LEU A 168 -13.16 -28.66 7.28
C LEU A 168 -11.90 -28.91 6.44
N LYS A 169 -11.25 -30.07 6.61
CA LYS A 169 -10.10 -30.46 5.78
C LYS A 169 -10.45 -30.57 4.30
N SER A 170 -11.61 -31.15 3.97
CA SER A 170 -12.08 -31.25 2.58
C SER A 170 -12.34 -29.86 1.96
N ARG A 171 -12.96 -28.96 2.72
CA ARG A 171 -13.20 -27.56 2.30
C ARG A 171 -11.90 -26.79 2.09
N LEU A 172 -10.94 -26.97 3.00
CA LEU A 172 -9.63 -26.34 2.97
C LEU A 172 -8.81 -26.78 1.75
N GLU A 173 -8.79 -28.08 1.44
CA GLU A 173 -8.14 -28.60 0.23
C GLU A 173 -8.77 -28.01 -1.04
N ARG A 174 -10.10 -27.90 -1.07
CA ARG A 174 -10.83 -27.27 -2.17
C ARG A 174 -10.50 -25.78 -2.31
N HIS A 175 -10.42 -25.02 -1.22
CA HIS A 175 -10.03 -23.61 -1.24
C HIS A 175 -8.61 -23.41 -1.72
N ARG A 176 -7.65 -24.22 -1.23
CA ARG A 176 -6.26 -24.19 -1.71
C ARG A 176 -6.15 -24.52 -3.19
N PHE A 177 -6.95 -25.46 -3.68
CA PHE A 177 -7.02 -25.76 -5.11
C PHE A 177 -7.55 -24.56 -5.91
N HIS A 178 -8.63 -23.91 -5.47
CA HIS A 178 -9.19 -22.73 -6.12
C HIS A 178 -8.22 -21.54 -6.10
N ILE A 179 -7.55 -21.27 -4.98
CA ILE A 179 -6.52 -20.23 -4.85
C ILE A 179 -5.42 -20.46 -5.89
N ARG A 180 -4.82 -21.66 -5.95
CA ARG A 180 -3.77 -21.98 -6.93
C ARG A 180 -4.24 -21.78 -8.37
N LYS A 181 -5.48 -22.12 -8.68
CA LYS A 181 -6.06 -21.92 -10.03
C LYS A 181 -6.28 -20.45 -10.34
N LEU A 182 -6.82 -19.66 -9.42
CA LEU A 182 -7.02 -18.23 -9.59
C LEU A 182 -5.69 -17.47 -9.70
N GLU A 183 -4.67 -17.85 -8.93
CA GLU A 183 -3.31 -17.31 -9.02
C GLU A 183 -2.61 -17.67 -10.34
N THR A 184 -2.89 -18.85 -10.88
CA THR A 184 -2.40 -19.26 -12.20
C THR A 184 -3.07 -18.43 -13.28
N LEU A 185 -4.39 -18.22 -13.20
CA LEU A 185 -5.14 -17.36 -14.12
C LEU A 185 -4.69 -15.90 -14.03
N LEU A 186 -4.43 -15.39 -12.83
CA LEU A 186 -3.90 -14.04 -12.60
C LEU A 186 -2.53 -13.86 -13.26
N ARG A 187 -1.60 -14.80 -13.05
CA ARG A 187 -0.28 -14.78 -13.70
C ARG A 187 -0.36 -14.89 -15.22
N MET A 188 -1.29 -15.68 -15.74
CA MET A 188 -1.50 -15.82 -17.18
C MET A 188 -2.11 -14.55 -17.81
N LEU A 189 -2.96 -13.85 -17.06
CA LEU A 189 -3.54 -12.56 -17.42
C LEU A 189 -2.46 -11.44 -17.40
N ASP A 190 -1.62 -11.41 -16.36
CA ASP A 190 -0.51 -10.44 -16.22
C ASP A 190 0.56 -10.61 -17.32
N ASN A 191 0.81 -11.85 -17.76
CA ASN A 191 1.76 -12.15 -18.84
C ASN A 191 1.19 -11.90 -20.25
N MET A 192 -0.01 -11.30 -20.38
CA MET A 192 -0.71 -11.08 -21.66
C MET A 192 -0.89 -12.37 -22.51
N SER A 193 -0.84 -13.55 -21.87
CA SER A 193 -0.84 -14.84 -22.56
C SER A 193 -2.26 -15.43 -22.73
N VAL A 194 -3.28 -14.75 -22.21
CA VAL A 194 -4.68 -15.21 -22.23
C VAL A 194 -5.61 -14.02 -22.49
N GLU A 195 -6.40 -14.12 -23.55
CA GLU A 195 -7.50 -13.19 -23.82
C GLU A 195 -8.60 -13.33 -22.76
N VAL A 196 -9.17 -12.19 -22.34
CA VAL A 196 -10.30 -12.04 -21.40
C VAL A 196 -11.41 -13.06 -21.61
N GLN A 197 -11.69 -13.39 -22.87
CA GLN A 197 -12.72 -14.34 -23.27
C GLN A 197 -12.47 -15.76 -22.73
N GLN A 198 -11.21 -16.21 -22.63
CA GLN A 198 -10.90 -17.53 -22.08
C GLN A 198 -11.08 -17.60 -20.55
N VAL A 199 -10.83 -16.49 -19.83
CA VAL A 199 -11.06 -16.40 -18.38
C VAL A 199 -12.56 -16.48 -18.07
N ASN A 200 -13.39 -15.81 -18.86
CA ASN A 200 -14.86 -15.87 -18.75
C ASN A 200 -15.41 -17.28 -19.08
N ILE A 201 -14.84 -17.99 -20.06
CA ILE A 201 -15.26 -19.36 -20.42
C ILE A 201 -14.90 -20.38 -19.32
N CYS A 202 -13.72 -20.25 -18.69
CA CYS A 202 -13.33 -21.09 -17.56
C CYS A 202 -14.25 -20.89 -16.34
N PHE A 203 -14.69 -19.65 -16.08
CA PHE A 203 -15.58 -19.33 -14.97
C PHE A 203 -16.98 -19.96 -15.16
N TYR A 204 -17.56 -19.90 -16.36
CA TYR A 204 -18.85 -20.51 -16.66
C TYR A 204 -18.83 -22.04 -16.46
N LYS A 205 -17.72 -22.69 -16.85
CA LYS A 205 -17.55 -24.14 -16.65
C LYS A 205 -17.32 -24.55 -15.19
N TYR A 206 -16.71 -23.71 -14.35
CA TYR A 206 -16.37 -24.07 -12.97
C TYR A 206 -17.45 -23.72 -11.94
N THR A 207 -18.22 -22.66 -12.16
CA THR A 207 -19.23 -22.18 -11.20
C THR A 207 -20.66 -22.41 -11.64
N GLY A 208 -20.89 -22.75 -12.92
CA GLY A 208 -22.22 -22.84 -13.50
C GLY A 208 -22.97 -21.50 -13.58
N CYS A 209 -22.32 -20.38 -13.24
CA CYS A 209 -22.95 -19.07 -13.14
C CYS A 209 -22.49 -18.14 -14.28
N LYS A 210 -23.45 -17.65 -15.06
CA LYS A 210 -23.23 -16.67 -16.14
C LYS A 210 -23.08 -15.28 -15.49
N ARG A 211 -21.92 -14.66 -15.63
CA ARG A 211 -21.62 -13.36 -14.98
C ARG A 211 -22.40 -12.19 -15.56
N TYR A 212 -22.87 -12.31 -16.81
CA TYR A 212 -23.74 -11.34 -17.45
C TYR A 212 -25.10 -11.97 -17.73
N GLY A 213 -26.05 -11.72 -16.84
CA GLY A 213 -27.45 -11.67 -17.24
C GLY A 213 -27.66 -10.38 -18.03
N SER A 214 -27.59 -10.45 -19.35
CA SER A 214 -28.17 -9.43 -20.21
C SER A 214 -29.15 -10.11 -21.15
N HIS A 215 -30.42 -9.84 -20.87
CA HIS A 215 -31.47 -9.62 -21.84
C HIS A 215 -30.98 -9.50 -23.28
N TYR A 216 -31.42 -10.45 -24.11
CA TYR A 216 -32.36 -10.19 -25.20
C TYR A 216 -33.43 -11.27 -25.17
#